data_AF-Q5H2R4-F1
#
_entry.id   AF-Q5H2R4-F1
#
_cell.length_a   1.000
_cell.length_b   1.000
_cell.length_c   1.000
_cell.angle_alpha   90.00
_cell.angle_beta   90.00
_cell.angle_gamma   90.00
#
_symmetry.space_group_name_H-M   'P 1'
#
loop_
_entity.id
_entity.type
_entity.pdbx_description
1 polymer ?
#
loop_
_entity_poly.entity_id
_entity_poly.type
_entity_poly.pdbx_seq_one_letter_code
_entity_poly.pdbx_strand_id
1 'polypeptide(L)'
;MGHRLPRQQGQERRAWPRRCRKRQTPDQVEARWQPPSAGLPACLPIEQAQDGSPHLVREAADGRRSLRLKGDAKHNQLTDLLADDPHFGPFLKIPGKDNGFDIEGIVVDGQRLLLGLRGPVLRGWSAMLEIQVEAHGDHLRLMPLDDDGTLLRKHFLQLGGLGICDLHYSGDDLYLLAGPTMVLNCEIRLFKWPGARTVLAADQAPVRFQHDLLESAVLPHGKDSDRAEAICNLPKPLACKVPTWLVLYDAPGAARRGGEGVVYGDLLRNR
;
A
#
# COMPACT_ATOMS: atom_id res chain seq x y z
N MET A 1 31.83 52.09 -23.20
CA MET A 1 30.97 50.97 -22.78
C MET A 1 31.76 49.67 -22.93
N GLY A 2 31.97 48.96 -21.82
CA GLY A 2 32.73 47.71 -21.81
C GLY A 2 33.29 47.39 -20.42
N HIS A 3 32.39 47.27 -19.42
CA HIS A 3 32.79 46.90 -18.06
C HIS A 3 33.08 45.39 -17.97
N ARG A 4 34.30 45.04 -17.57
CA ARG A 4 34.69 43.72 -17.08
C ARG A 4 33.97 43.43 -15.76
N LEU A 5 33.34 42.28 -15.66
CA LEU A 5 32.89 41.70 -14.38
C LEU A 5 33.97 40.75 -13.82
N PRO A 6 34.19 40.73 -12.50
CA PRO A 6 35.27 39.97 -11.87
C PRO A 6 34.88 38.51 -11.62
N ARG A 7 35.89 37.63 -11.68
CA ARG A 7 35.84 36.25 -11.19
C ARG A 7 35.63 36.26 -9.68
N GLN A 8 34.62 35.53 -9.18
CA GLN A 8 34.58 35.09 -7.79
C GLN A 8 34.96 33.61 -7.68
N GLN A 9 35.81 33.35 -6.70
CA GLN A 9 36.32 32.05 -6.27
C GLN A 9 35.34 31.36 -5.31
N GLY A 10 35.30 30.04 -5.39
CA GLY A 10 35.30 29.15 -4.22
C GLY A 10 34.02 28.98 -3.40
N GLN A 11 33.28 27.90 -3.68
CA GLN A 11 32.77 27.07 -2.58
C GLN A 11 33.14 25.60 -2.85
N GLU A 12 33.81 25.03 -1.86
CA GLU A 12 34.41 23.71 -1.82
C GLU A 12 33.36 22.61 -1.97
N ARG A 13 33.38 21.92 -3.11
CA ARG A 13 32.75 20.61 -3.25
C ARG A 13 33.73 19.59 -2.67
N ARG A 14 33.42 19.03 -1.49
CA ARG A 14 34.16 17.89 -0.96
C ARG A 14 33.92 16.69 -1.87
N ALA A 15 34.89 16.41 -2.72
CA ALA A 15 34.97 15.19 -3.52
C ALA A 15 35.46 14.03 -2.62
N TRP A 16 34.70 12.94 -2.57
CA TRP A 16 35.17 11.68 -1.99
C TRP A 16 35.84 10.83 -3.08
N PRO A 17 36.90 10.04 -2.80
CA PRO A 17 37.74 9.49 -3.86
C PRO A 17 37.06 8.37 -4.63
N ARG A 18 37.26 8.39 -5.95
CA ARG A 18 37.02 7.25 -6.84
C ARG A 18 38.13 6.21 -6.67
N ARG A 19 37.78 5.06 -6.06
CA ARG A 19 38.18 3.67 -6.39
C ARG A 19 38.27 2.83 -5.12
N CYS A 20 37.44 1.79 -5.04
CA CYS A 20 37.92 0.51 -4.54
C CYS A 20 37.33 -0.64 -5.36
N ARG A 21 38.21 -1.59 -5.65
CA ARG A 21 38.05 -2.70 -6.58
C ARG A 21 37.05 -3.73 -6.07
N LYS A 22 36.43 -4.45 -7.01
CA LYS A 22 35.71 -5.72 -6.82
C LYS A 22 36.40 -6.60 -5.76
N ARG A 23 35.71 -6.88 -4.66
CA ARG A 23 35.88 -8.13 -3.90
C ARG A 23 34.56 -8.88 -3.99
N GLN A 24 34.61 -10.01 -4.68
CA GLN A 24 33.57 -11.03 -4.63
C GLN A 24 33.62 -11.67 -3.25
N THR A 25 32.53 -11.55 -2.48
CA THR A 25 32.22 -12.44 -1.37
C THR A 25 31.02 -13.30 -1.82
N PRO A 26 31.13 -14.64 -1.82
CA PRO A 26 30.09 -15.52 -2.30
C PRO A 26 29.09 -15.81 -1.18
N ASP A 27 28.22 -14.86 -0.89
CA ASP A 27 26.94 -15.13 -0.22
C ASP A 27 25.83 -14.78 -1.22
N GLN A 28 25.75 -15.57 -2.30
CA GLN A 28 24.58 -15.53 -3.16
C GLN A 28 23.43 -16.17 -2.40
N VAL A 29 22.61 -15.33 -1.75
CA VAL A 29 21.23 -15.69 -1.46
C VAL A 29 20.55 -15.83 -2.81
N GLU A 30 20.48 -17.06 -3.31
CA GLU A 30 19.74 -17.41 -4.51
C GLU A 30 18.25 -17.21 -4.19
N ALA A 31 17.75 -15.99 -4.40
CA ALA A 31 16.33 -15.69 -4.35
C ALA A 31 15.70 -16.38 -5.55
N ARG A 32 15.32 -17.64 -5.37
CA ARG A 32 14.59 -18.42 -6.36
C ARG A 32 13.27 -17.70 -6.60
N TRP A 33 13.15 -17.08 -7.77
CA TRP A 33 11.89 -16.46 -8.20
C TRP A 33 10.85 -17.58 -8.31
N GLN A 34 9.99 -17.67 -7.31
CA GLN A 34 8.81 -18.52 -7.35
C GLN A 34 7.72 -17.72 -8.06
N PRO A 35 6.91 -18.35 -8.94
CA PRO A 35 5.76 -17.66 -9.52
C PRO A 35 4.93 -17.05 -8.39
N PRO A 36 4.30 -15.87 -8.60
CA PRO A 36 3.56 -15.18 -7.54
C PRO A 36 2.60 -16.16 -6.89
N SER A 37 2.88 -16.51 -5.65
CA SER A 37 1.93 -17.26 -4.83
C SER A 37 0.74 -16.36 -4.58
N ALA A 38 -0.47 -16.86 -4.73
CA ALA A 38 -1.71 -16.17 -4.31
C ALA A 38 -1.81 -16.00 -2.78
N GLY A 39 -0.69 -16.06 -2.06
CA GLY A 39 -0.63 -15.87 -0.62
C GLY A 39 -0.68 -14.39 -0.30
N LEU A 40 -1.58 -14.01 0.60
CA LEU A 40 -1.58 -12.71 1.28
C LEU A 40 -0.66 -12.82 2.51
N PRO A 41 0.63 -12.41 2.46
CA PRO A 41 1.42 -12.22 3.67
C PRO A 41 0.86 -11.01 4.43
N ALA A 42 0.42 -11.20 5.66
CA ALA A 42 -0.15 -10.13 6.47
C ALA A 42 0.73 -9.74 7.67
N CYS A 43 1.75 -10.56 8.02
CA CYS A 43 2.70 -10.20 9.07
C CYS A 43 4.13 -10.48 8.62
N LEU A 44 4.97 -9.46 8.68
CA LEU A 44 6.42 -9.57 8.52
C LEU A 44 7.10 -9.18 9.83
N PRO A 45 8.02 -10.00 10.37
CA PRO A 45 8.73 -9.64 11.58
C PRO A 45 9.76 -8.56 11.25
N ILE A 46 9.65 -7.46 12.00
CA ILE A 46 10.56 -6.32 11.94
C ILE A 46 11.19 -6.17 13.31
N GLU A 47 12.51 -5.95 13.31
CA GLU A 47 13.28 -5.55 14.47
C GLU A 47 13.87 -4.16 14.26
N GLN A 48 14.32 -3.53 15.36
CA GLN A 48 15.03 -2.26 15.28
C GLN A 48 16.54 -2.50 15.33
N ALA A 49 17.26 -1.95 14.37
CA ALA A 49 18.72 -1.93 14.40
C ALA A 49 19.22 -0.96 15.49
N GLN A 50 20.53 -0.98 15.76
CA GLN A 50 21.15 -0.08 16.76
C GLN A 50 20.95 1.40 16.47
N ASP A 51 20.77 1.77 15.19
CA ASP A 51 20.49 3.15 14.75
C ASP A 51 18.99 3.50 14.77
N GLY A 52 18.14 2.59 15.25
CA GLY A 52 16.68 2.73 15.30
C GLY A 52 15.98 2.46 13.96
N SER A 53 16.71 2.10 12.91
CA SER A 53 16.09 1.75 11.62
C SER A 53 15.38 0.39 11.69
N PRO A 54 14.20 0.25 11.05
CA PRO A 54 13.52 -1.03 10.97
C PRO A 54 14.28 -1.96 10.00
N HIS A 55 14.50 -3.21 10.41
CA HIS A 55 15.06 -4.24 9.54
C HIS A 55 14.19 -5.49 9.53
N LEU A 56 13.96 -6.02 8.33
CA LEU A 56 13.26 -7.28 8.15
C LEU A 56 14.16 -8.43 8.61
N VAL A 57 13.60 -9.32 9.41
CA VAL A 57 14.28 -10.53 9.87
C VAL A 57 13.51 -11.77 9.42
N ARG A 58 14.16 -12.94 9.42
CA ARG A 58 13.46 -14.20 9.17
C ARG A 58 12.65 -14.64 10.39
N GLU A 59 13.22 -14.40 11.57
CA GLU A 59 12.67 -14.71 12.88
C GLU A 59 13.20 -13.65 13.83
N ALA A 60 12.32 -13.02 14.60
CA ALA A 60 12.70 -12.05 15.61
C ALA A 60 13.20 -12.76 16.88
N ALA A 61 13.93 -12.03 17.73
CA ALA A 61 14.49 -12.50 18.99
C ALA A 61 13.41 -13.01 19.97
N ASP A 62 12.18 -12.51 19.84
CA ASP A 62 11.01 -12.96 20.60
C ASP A 62 10.28 -14.15 19.95
N GLY A 63 10.84 -14.73 18.88
CA GLY A 63 10.31 -15.88 18.17
C GLY A 63 9.24 -15.56 17.11
N ARG A 64 8.87 -14.28 16.91
CA ARG A 64 7.93 -13.91 15.83
C ARG A 64 8.51 -14.25 14.46
N ARG A 65 7.68 -14.81 13.59
CA ARG A 65 8.01 -15.15 12.20
C ARG A 65 7.00 -14.53 11.24
N SER A 66 7.31 -14.56 9.95
CA SER A 66 6.35 -14.14 8.93
C SER A 66 5.12 -15.05 8.94
N LEU A 67 3.93 -14.46 8.97
CA LEU A 67 2.68 -15.19 8.88
C LEU A 67 1.94 -14.79 7.60
N ARG A 68 1.35 -15.79 6.95
CA ARG A 68 0.44 -15.63 5.83
C ARG A 68 -0.92 -16.20 6.18
N LEU A 69 -1.95 -15.72 5.48
CA LEU A 69 -3.26 -16.36 5.59
C LEU A 69 -3.16 -17.83 5.19
N LYS A 70 -3.84 -18.71 5.96
CA LYS A 70 -3.81 -20.15 5.73
C LYS A 70 -4.22 -20.47 4.29
N GLY A 71 -3.38 -21.23 3.60
CA GLY A 71 -3.54 -21.56 2.20
C GLY A 71 -2.30 -22.22 1.59
N ASP A 72 -2.40 -22.52 0.31
CA ASP A 72 -1.34 -23.05 -0.53
C ASP A 72 -0.87 -22.01 -1.57
N ALA A 73 -0.20 -22.45 -2.64
CA ALA A 73 0.30 -21.56 -3.69
C ALA A 73 -0.81 -20.95 -4.56
N LYS A 74 -2.00 -21.56 -4.60
CA LYS A 74 -3.11 -21.22 -5.49
C LYS A 74 -4.33 -20.68 -4.76
N HIS A 75 -4.61 -21.16 -3.56
CA HIS A 75 -5.82 -20.81 -2.80
C HIS A 75 -5.49 -20.51 -1.34
N ASN A 76 -6.28 -19.64 -0.75
CA ASN A 76 -6.27 -19.32 0.66
C ASN A 76 -7.71 -19.16 1.17
N GLN A 77 -7.87 -19.06 2.50
CA GLN A 77 -9.21 -18.95 3.11
C GLN A 77 -10.05 -17.79 2.56
N LEU A 78 -9.42 -16.68 2.14
CA LEU A 78 -10.14 -15.55 1.55
C LEU A 78 -10.61 -15.87 0.13
N THR A 79 -9.75 -16.45 -0.72
CA THR A 79 -10.17 -16.82 -2.09
C THR A 79 -11.21 -17.93 -2.08
N ASP A 80 -11.15 -18.85 -1.11
CA ASP A 80 -12.15 -19.90 -0.93
C ASP A 80 -13.51 -19.30 -0.54
N LEU A 81 -13.52 -18.32 0.37
CA LEU A 81 -14.73 -17.60 0.78
C LEU A 81 -15.35 -16.79 -0.36
N LEU A 82 -14.52 -16.29 -1.28
CA LEU A 82 -14.94 -15.48 -2.43
C LEU A 82 -15.31 -16.31 -3.67
N ALA A 83 -14.98 -17.61 -3.71
CA ALA A 83 -15.11 -18.44 -4.90
C ALA A 83 -16.55 -18.46 -5.46
N ASP A 84 -17.52 -18.57 -4.56
CA ASP A 84 -18.96 -18.58 -4.88
C ASP A 84 -19.64 -17.23 -4.58
N ASP A 85 -18.88 -16.19 -4.24
CA ASP A 85 -19.44 -14.86 -4.00
C ASP A 85 -19.94 -14.24 -5.32
N PRO A 86 -21.18 -13.74 -5.39
CA PRO A 86 -21.76 -13.21 -6.62
C PRO A 86 -21.06 -11.94 -7.14
N HIS A 87 -20.36 -11.19 -6.29
CA HIS A 87 -19.66 -9.97 -6.69
C HIS A 87 -18.22 -10.25 -7.14
N PHE A 88 -17.55 -11.22 -6.52
CA PHE A 88 -16.10 -11.43 -6.72
C PHE A 88 -15.71 -12.76 -7.37
N GLY A 89 -16.50 -13.82 -7.20
CA GLY A 89 -16.22 -15.15 -7.76
C GLY A 89 -15.90 -15.12 -9.26
N PRO A 90 -16.69 -14.41 -10.10
CA PRO A 90 -16.39 -14.26 -11.53
C PRO A 90 -15.04 -13.58 -11.83
N PHE A 91 -14.57 -12.71 -10.95
CA PHE A 91 -13.36 -11.89 -11.14
C PHE A 91 -12.08 -12.57 -10.62
N LEU A 92 -12.18 -13.64 -9.83
CA LEU A 92 -11.03 -14.44 -9.40
C LEU A 92 -10.31 -15.13 -10.58
N LYS A 93 -11.00 -15.31 -11.72
CA LYS A 93 -10.45 -15.93 -12.93
C LYS A 93 -9.86 -14.93 -13.92
N ILE A 94 -10.03 -13.63 -13.66
CA ILE A 94 -9.57 -12.55 -14.52
C ILE A 94 -8.23 -12.05 -13.95
N PRO A 95 -7.22 -11.78 -14.81
CA PRO A 95 -5.98 -11.17 -14.33
C PRO A 95 -6.22 -9.85 -13.61
N GLY A 96 -5.54 -9.61 -12.48
CA GLY A 96 -5.73 -8.39 -11.69
C GLY A 96 -5.58 -7.11 -12.51
N LYS A 97 -4.58 -7.06 -13.41
CA LYS A 97 -4.31 -5.91 -14.30
C LYS A 97 -5.36 -5.71 -15.41
N ASP A 98 -6.31 -6.63 -15.54
CA ASP A 98 -7.48 -6.58 -16.45
C ASP A 98 -8.81 -6.42 -15.68
N ASN A 99 -8.79 -5.68 -14.56
CA ASN A 99 -9.93 -5.50 -13.65
C ASN A 99 -10.38 -6.79 -12.94
N GLY A 100 -9.52 -7.80 -12.87
CA GLY A 100 -9.71 -8.98 -12.02
C GLY A 100 -9.54 -8.66 -10.54
N PHE A 101 -9.72 -9.67 -9.69
CA PHE A 101 -9.54 -9.54 -8.25
C PHE A 101 -8.08 -9.18 -7.92
N ASP A 102 -7.87 -7.99 -7.36
CA ASP A 102 -6.53 -7.46 -7.05
C ASP A 102 -6.58 -6.61 -5.78
N ILE A 103 -5.88 -7.06 -4.74
CA ILE A 103 -5.74 -6.34 -3.47
C ILE A 103 -4.45 -5.53 -3.54
N GLU A 104 -4.56 -4.21 -3.46
CA GLU A 104 -3.39 -3.33 -3.41
C GLU A 104 -3.38 -2.49 -2.12
N GLY A 105 -4.54 -2.06 -1.63
CA GLY A 105 -4.64 -1.34 -0.37
C GLY A 105 -4.78 -2.26 0.83
N ILE A 106 -4.11 -1.92 1.94
CA ILE A 106 -4.26 -2.61 3.21
C ILE A 106 -4.15 -1.63 4.36
N VAL A 107 -5.08 -1.70 5.31
CA VAL A 107 -4.92 -1.03 6.60
C VAL A 107 -5.33 -1.95 7.74
N VAL A 108 -4.61 -1.85 8.86
CA VAL A 108 -4.77 -2.70 10.04
C VAL A 108 -5.38 -1.88 11.18
N ASP A 109 -6.38 -2.45 11.85
CA ASP A 109 -6.91 -1.96 13.12
C ASP A 109 -7.00 -3.11 14.13
N GLY A 110 -5.95 -3.28 14.94
CA GLY A 110 -5.79 -4.44 15.81
C GLY A 110 -5.68 -5.74 14.98
N GLN A 111 -6.67 -6.63 15.13
CA GLN A 111 -6.79 -7.88 14.35
C GLN A 111 -7.68 -7.72 13.12
N ARG A 112 -8.35 -6.58 12.96
CA ARG A 112 -9.23 -6.29 11.82
C ARG A 112 -8.40 -5.71 10.69
N LEU A 113 -8.65 -6.20 9.47
CA LEU A 113 -7.99 -5.77 8.25
C LEU A 113 -9.05 -5.21 7.29
N LEU A 114 -8.73 -4.08 6.69
CA LEU A 114 -9.42 -3.61 5.49
C LEU A 114 -8.50 -3.83 4.29
N LEU A 115 -9.03 -4.49 3.27
CA LEU A 115 -8.34 -4.80 2.03
C LEU A 115 -8.98 -4.01 0.89
N GLY A 116 -8.28 -3.01 0.39
CA GLY A 116 -8.70 -2.18 -0.72
C GLY A 116 -8.46 -2.91 -2.05
N LEU A 117 -9.51 -3.05 -2.85
CA LEU A 117 -9.41 -3.69 -4.15
C LEU A 117 -9.13 -2.65 -5.24
N ARG A 118 -8.04 -2.84 -5.99
CA ARG A 118 -7.83 -2.12 -7.25
C ARG A 118 -8.82 -2.64 -8.31
N GLY A 119 -9.12 -3.92 -8.30
CA GLY A 119 -10.15 -4.55 -9.13
C GLY A 119 -10.87 -5.66 -8.38
N PRO A 120 -12.14 -5.94 -8.70
CA PRO A 120 -12.92 -5.33 -9.77
C PRO A 120 -13.56 -3.99 -9.39
N VAL A 121 -13.68 -3.10 -10.37
CA VAL A 121 -14.53 -1.90 -10.30
C VAL A 121 -15.78 -2.10 -11.14
N LEU A 122 -16.94 -1.82 -10.56
CA LEU A 122 -18.25 -2.15 -11.09
C LEU A 122 -19.15 -0.91 -11.13
N ARG A 123 -19.44 -0.39 -12.33
CA ARG A 123 -20.31 0.79 -12.53
C ARG A 123 -19.94 2.00 -11.64
N GLY A 124 -18.65 2.26 -11.48
CA GLY A 124 -18.11 3.35 -10.66
C GLY A 124 -17.73 2.96 -9.23
N TRP A 125 -18.20 1.79 -8.77
CA TRP A 125 -17.99 1.29 -7.41
C TRP A 125 -16.73 0.47 -7.30
N SER A 126 -15.95 0.76 -6.26
CA SER A 126 -14.76 0.01 -5.89
C SER A 126 -15.01 -0.70 -4.58
N ALA A 127 -14.48 -1.91 -4.45
CA ALA A 127 -14.72 -2.73 -3.28
C ALA A 127 -13.57 -2.63 -2.28
N MET A 128 -13.94 -2.66 -1.00
CA MET A 128 -13.05 -2.86 0.13
C MET A 128 -13.60 -4.02 0.94
N LEU A 129 -12.75 -4.99 1.26
CA LEU A 129 -13.10 -6.14 2.07
C LEU A 129 -12.72 -5.90 3.52
N GLU A 130 -13.57 -6.29 4.44
CA GLU A 130 -13.28 -6.29 5.87
C GLU A 130 -13.22 -7.73 6.36
N ILE A 131 -12.10 -8.09 6.97
CA ILE A 131 -11.86 -9.40 7.56
C ILE A 131 -11.21 -9.26 8.94
N GLN A 132 -11.33 -10.28 9.77
CA GLN A 132 -10.55 -10.40 11.00
C GLN A 132 -9.62 -11.58 10.91
N VAL A 133 -8.40 -11.42 11.41
CA VAL A 133 -7.39 -12.48 11.43
C VAL A 133 -6.76 -12.68 12.80
N GLU A 134 -6.43 -13.92 13.10
CA GLU A 134 -5.67 -14.27 14.29
C GLU A 134 -4.52 -15.23 13.95
N ALA A 135 -3.42 -15.12 14.68
CA ALA A 135 -2.30 -16.05 14.57
C ALA A 135 -2.69 -17.41 15.16
N HIS A 136 -2.50 -18.47 14.39
CA HIS A 136 -2.75 -19.84 14.80
C HIS A 136 -1.58 -20.74 14.36
N GLY A 137 -0.62 -20.95 15.24
CA GLY A 137 0.61 -21.68 14.91
C GLY A 137 1.48 -20.90 13.94
N ASP A 138 1.69 -21.45 12.75
CA ASP A 138 2.55 -20.88 11.69
C ASP A 138 1.78 -20.10 10.60
N HIS A 139 0.48 -19.87 10.80
CA HIS A 139 -0.38 -19.18 9.85
C HIS A 139 -1.34 -18.20 10.53
N LEU A 140 -1.92 -17.31 9.75
CA LEU A 140 -3.11 -16.54 10.13
C LEU A 140 -4.36 -17.32 9.73
N ARG A 141 -5.42 -17.20 10.53
CA ARG A 141 -6.76 -17.68 10.19
C ARG A 141 -7.77 -16.54 10.12
N LEU A 142 -8.74 -16.67 9.22
CA LEU A 142 -9.94 -15.84 9.29
C LEU A 142 -10.71 -16.14 10.58
N MET A 143 -11.16 -15.09 11.25
CA MET A 143 -11.99 -15.13 12.44
C MET A 143 -13.34 -14.47 12.16
N PRO A 144 -14.41 -14.85 12.87
CA PRO A 144 -15.66 -14.12 12.85
C PRO A 144 -15.47 -12.64 13.21
N LEU A 145 -16.15 -11.76 12.46
CA LEU A 145 -16.26 -10.32 12.72
C LEU A 145 -17.32 -10.01 13.78
N ASP A 146 -18.24 -10.95 14.02
CA ASP A 146 -19.39 -10.86 14.91
C ASP A 146 -19.81 -12.24 15.45
N ASP A 147 -20.76 -12.23 16.40
CA ASP A 147 -21.29 -13.43 17.05
C ASP A 147 -22.11 -14.33 16.11
N ASP A 148 -22.54 -13.79 14.96
CA ASP A 148 -23.26 -14.54 13.92
C ASP A 148 -22.32 -15.37 13.04
N GLY A 149 -21.00 -15.25 13.22
CA GLY A 149 -20.01 -16.02 12.48
C GLY A 149 -19.58 -15.41 11.14
N THR A 150 -19.87 -14.13 10.89
CA THR A 150 -19.55 -13.46 9.62
C THR A 150 -18.04 -13.37 9.42
N LEU A 151 -17.49 -14.04 8.40
CA LEU A 151 -16.04 -14.02 8.14
C LEU A 151 -15.56 -12.87 7.25
N LEU A 152 -16.48 -12.21 6.54
CA LEU A 152 -16.18 -11.18 5.55
C LEU A 152 -17.34 -10.21 5.42
N ARG A 153 -17.06 -8.91 5.43
CA ARG A 153 -17.98 -7.86 4.98
C ARG A 153 -17.44 -7.15 3.75
N LYS A 154 -18.35 -6.67 2.91
CA LYS A 154 -18.04 -6.02 1.64
C LYS A 154 -18.50 -4.57 1.69
N HIS A 155 -17.57 -3.65 1.46
CA HIS A 155 -17.83 -2.22 1.41
C HIS A 155 -17.62 -1.72 -0.01
N PHE A 156 -18.71 -1.36 -0.69
CA PHE A 156 -18.65 -0.73 -2.00
C PHE A 156 -18.59 0.78 -1.82
N LEU A 157 -17.54 1.39 -2.38
CA LEU A 157 -17.20 2.79 -2.25
C LEU A 157 -17.37 3.48 -3.61
N GLN A 158 -18.11 4.58 -3.65
CA GLN A 158 -18.33 5.31 -4.91
C GLN A 158 -17.09 6.16 -5.24
N LEU A 159 -16.17 5.60 -6.02
CA LEU A 159 -14.89 6.24 -6.39
C LEU A 159 -14.85 6.68 -7.86
N GLY A 160 -16.00 6.74 -8.53
CA GLY A 160 -16.10 7.25 -9.89
C GLY A 160 -15.37 6.41 -10.94
N GLY A 161 -15.17 5.12 -10.67
CA GLY A 161 -14.48 4.20 -11.59
C GLY A 161 -12.99 3.95 -11.26
N LEU A 162 -12.48 4.54 -10.18
CA LEU A 162 -11.10 4.36 -9.72
C LEU A 162 -11.00 3.21 -8.69
N GLY A 163 -10.08 2.28 -8.89
CA GLY A 163 -9.77 1.21 -7.93
C GLY A 163 -8.94 1.73 -6.75
N ILE A 164 -8.95 1.02 -5.62
CA ILE A 164 -8.16 1.37 -4.44
C ILE A 164 -6.73 0.87 -4.61
N CYS A 165 -5.76 1.78 -4.59
CA CYS A 165 -4.33 1.49 -4.63
C CYS A 165 -3.74 1.39 -3.22
N ASP A 166 -4.20 2.22 -2.29
CA ASP A 166 -3.72 2.20 -0.90
C ASP A 166 -4.79 2.69 0.11
N LEU A 167 -4.65 2.28 1.36
CA LEU A 167 -5.52 2.64 2.48
C LEU A 167 -4.70 3.16 3.65
N HIS A 168 -5.12 4.28 4.24
CA HIS A 168 -4.41 4.86 5.38
C HIS A 168 -5.36 5.43 6.43
N TYR A 169 -5.22 4.98 7.67
CA TYR A 169 -5.92 5.60 8.79
C TYR A 169 -5.19 6.83 9.30
N SER A 170 -5.95 7.87 9.59
CA SER A 170 -5.49 9.05 10.31
C SER A 170 -6.51 9.47 11.36
N GLY A 171 -6.24 9.11 12.61
CA GLY A 171 -7.27 9.20 13.66
C GLY A 171 -8.42 8.26 13.32
N ASP A 172 -9.64 8.80 13.34
CA ASP A 172 -10.86 8.05 13.02
C ASP A 172 -11.22 8.06 11.52
N ASP A 173 -10.52 8.86 10.73
CA ASP A 173 -10.76 9.00 9.30
C ASP A 173 -9.97 7.95 8.50
N LEU A 174 -10.61 7.38 7.48
CA LEU A 174 -9.94 6.51 6.51
C LEU A 174 -9.68 7.29 5.21
N TYR A 175 -8.44 7.25 4.74
CA TYR A 175 -8.04 7.82 3.46
C TYR A 175 -7.80 6.71 2.45
N LEU A 176 -8.24 6.94 1.22
CA LEU A 176 -8.15 5.99 0.11
C LEU A 176 -7.41 6.64 -1.04
N LEU A 177 -6.25 6.10 -1.38
CA LEU A 177 -5.59 6.42 -2.62
C LEU A 177 -6.27 5.59 -3.71
N ALA A 178 -6.83 6.25 -4.72
CA ALA A 178 -7.56 5.60 -5.78
C ALA A 178 -7.04 6.00 -7.16
N GLY A 179 -6.90 5.01 -8.03
CA GLY A 179 -6.31 5.14 -9.35
C GLY A 179 -6.92 4.20 -10.38
N PRO A 180 -6.39 4.19 -11.61
CA PRO A 180 -6.92 3.36 -12.69
C PRO A 180 -6.75 1.86 -12.42
N THR A 181 -7.76 1.08 -12.78
CA THR A 181 -7.77 -0.39 -12.62
C THR A 181 -7.00 -1.15 -13.69
N MET A 182 -6.48 -0.44 -14.68
CA MET A 182 -5.77 -0.99 -15.84
C MET A 182 -4.64 -0.02 -16.25
N VAL A 183 -4.03 -0.23 -17.41
CA VAL A 183 -2.93 0.60 -17.95
C VAL A 183 -3.43 1.96 -18.49
N LEU A 184 -4.47 2.52 -17.88
CA LEU A 184 -5.02 3.81 -18.26
C LEU A 184 -4.21 4.94 -17.63
N ASN A 185 -3.97 5.99 -18.41
CA ASN A 185 -3.39 7.23 -17.92
C ASN A 185 -4.52 8.13 -17.42
N CYS A 186 -5.05 7.82 -16.24
CA CYS A 186 -6.14 8.54 -15.60
C CYS A 186 -5.69 9.22 -14.31
N GLU A 187 -6.55 10.09 -13.80
CA GLU A 187 -6.31 10.78 -12.53
C GLU A 187 -6.13 9.79 -11.38
N ILE A 188 -5.24 10.19 -10.46
CA ILE A 188 -5.04 9.52 -9.19
C ILE A 188 -5.52 10.48 -8.11
N ARG A 189 -6.45 10.01 -7.27
CA ARG A 189 -7.16 10.84 -6.32
C ARG A 189 -7.03 10.28 -4.92
N LEU A 190 -7.03 11.20 -3.96
CA LEU A 190 -7.12 10.87 -2.55
C LEU A 190 -8.54 11.17 -2.08
N PHE A 191 -9.23 10.14 -1.61
CA PHE A 191 -10.53 10.26 -0.97
C PHE A 191 -10.40 10.15 0.54
N LYS A 192 -11.33 10.79 1.25
CA LYS A 192 -11.47 10.72 2.69
C LYS A 192 -12.87 10.20 3.02
N TRP A 193 -12.93 9.19 3.88
CA TRP A 193 -14.13 8.75 4.57
C TRP A 193 -14.07 9.23 6.03
N PRO A 194 -14.77 10.34 6.37
CA PRO A 194 -14.73 10.89 7.71
C PRO A 194 -15.34 9.93 8.73
N GLY A 195 -14.68 9.74 9.87
CA GLY A 195 -15.15 8.88 10.96
C GLY A 195 -15.33 7.41 10.60
N ALA A 196 -14.69 6.93 9.53
CA ALA A 196 -14.81 5.57 9.01
C ALA A 196 -14.58 4.51 10.10
N ARG A 197 -13.61 4.73 11.00
CA ARG A 197 -13.31 3.80 12.10
C ARG A 197 -14.53 3.53 12.97
N THR A 198 -15.24 4.58 13.38
CA THR A 198 -16.46 4.47 14.20
C THR A 198 -17.59 3.81 13.42
N VAL A 199 -17.76 4.17 12.15
CA VAL A 199 -18.80 3.63 11.29
C VAL A 199 -18.60 2.13 11.06
N LEU A 200 -17.39 1.70 10.75
CA LEU A 200 -17.03 0.29 10.50
C LEU A 200 -17.08 -0.55 11.77
N ALA A 201 -16.71 0.03 12.92
CA ALA A 201 -16.84 -0.66 14.20
C ALA A 201 -18.30 -1.00 14.56
N ALA A 202 -19.24 -0.12 14.21
CA ALA A 202 -20.66 -0.31 14.45
C ALA A 202 -21.39 -1.09 13.34
N ASP A 203 -20.73 -1.35 12.21
CA ASP A 203 -21.37 -2.00 11.07
C ASP A 203 -21.55 -3.50 11.31
N GLN A 204 -22.73 -3.98 10.94
CA GLN A 204 -23.11 -5.39 11.01
C GLN A 204 -23.63 -5.89 9.65
N ALA A 205 -23.76 -5.01 8.65
CA ALA A 205 -24.26 -5.41 7.35
C ALA A 205 -23.21 -6.26 6.61
N PRO A 206 -23.59 -7.39 5.98
CA PRO A 206 -22.67 -8.17 5.15
C PRO A 206 -22.20 -7.40 3.91
N VAL A 207 -23.01 -6.43 3.46
CA VAL A 207 -22.71 -5.55 2.32
C VAL A 207 -23.14 -4.12 2.63
N ARG A 208 -22.22 -3.18 2.45
CA ARG A 208 -22.44 -1.74 2.62
C ARG A 208 -22.12 -0.99 1.33
N PHE A 209 -22.89 0.05 1.03
CA PHE A 209 -22.59 1.03 -0.02
C PHE A 209 -22.32 2.40 0.61
N GLN A 210 -21.11 2.94 0.40
CA GLN A 210 -20.70 4.26 0.87
C GLN A 210 -20.58 5.22 -0.31
N HIS A 211 -21.49 6.20 -0.34
CA HIS A 211 -21.53 7.24 -1.39
C HIS A 211 -20.77 8.49 -0.97
N ASP A 212 -20.88 8.85 0.31
CA ASP A 212 -20.39 10.13 0.83
C ASP A 212 -18.91 10.01 1.17
N LEU A 213 -18.07 10.18 0.16
CA LEU A 213 -16.61 10.27 0.26
C LEU A 213 -16.18 11.67 -0.18
N LEU A 214 -15.30 12.28 0.61
CA LEU A 214 -14.77 13.60 0.29
C LEU A 214 -13.54 13.46 -0.58
N GLU A 215 -13.51 14.08 -1.75
CA GLU A 215 -12.28 14.21 -2.52
C GLU A 215 -11.35 15.20 -1.80
N SER A 216 -10.21 14.69 -1.32
CA SER A 216 -9.26 15.46 -0.53
C SER A 216 -8.19 16.12 -1.41
N ALA A 217 -7.74 15.41 -2.45
CA ALA A 217 -6.74 15.93 -3.39
C ALA A 217 -6.75 15.12 -4.70
N VAL A 218 -6.32 15.77 -5.78
CA VAL A 218 -5.86 15.10 -7.01
C VAL A 218 -4.34 15.12 -6.99
N LEU A 219 -3.71 13.95 -7.18
CA LEU A 219 -2.26 13.82 -7.17
C LEU A 219 -1.67 14.01 -8.58
N PRO A 220 -0.38 14.41 -8.68
CA PRO A 220 0.31 14.45 -9.96
C PRO A 220 0.22 13.10 -10.67
N HIS A 221 -0.06 13.14 -11.96
CA HIS A 221 -0.09 11.98 -12.85
C HIS A 221 0.30 12.44 -14.26
N GLY A 222 0.89 11.54 -15.04
CA GLY A 222 1.30 11.79 -16.41
C GLY A 222 1.13 10.53 -17.26
N LYS A 223 1.42 10.66 -18.56
CA LYS A 223 1.43 9.50 -19.44
C LYS A 223 2.56 8.56 -18.99
N ASP A 224 2.18 7.37 -18.56
CA ASP A 224 3.06 6.30 -18.06
C ASP A 224 4.04 6.80 -16.98
N SER A 225 3.65 7.83 -16.22
CA SER A 225 4.48 8.52 -15.23
C SER A 225 3.67 9.12 -14.10
N ASP A 226 4.35 9.37 -12.98
CA ASP A 226 3.80 9.84 -11.72
C ASP A 226 2.59 9.02 -11.25
N ARG A 227 2.70 7.69 -11.35
CA ARG A 227 1.68 6.78 -10.80
C ARG A 227 1.88 6.62 -9.29
N ALA A 228 1.14 7.42 -8.50
CA ALA A 228 1.12 7.27 -7.06
C ALA A 228 0.44 5.94 -6.68
N GLU A 229 1.09 5.15 -5.83
CA GLU A 229 0.63 3.81 -5.42
C GLU A 229 0.62 3.62 -3.90
N ALA A 230 1.25 4.51 -3.13
CA ALA A 230 1.23 4.40 -1.68
C ALA A 230 1.25 5.76 -0.98
N ILE A 231 0.63 5.78 0.20
CA ILE A 231 0.65 6.88 1.16
C ILE A 231 1.01 6.35 2.54
N CYS A 232 1.93 7.01 3.24
CA CYS A 232 2.25 6.62 4.60
C CYS A 232 2.64 7.82 5.46
N ASN A 233 2.63 7.63 6.78
CA ASN A 233 3.14 8.65 7.68
C ASN A 233 4.64 8.90 7.43
N LEU A 234 5.02 10.16 7.32
CA LEU A 234 6.43 10.51 7.28
C LEU A 234 7.08 10.12 8.63
N PRO A 235 8.23 9.42 8.64
CA PRO A 235 8.88 9.03 9.89
C PRO A 235 9.15 10.25 10.78
N LYS A 236 8.89 10.12 12.09
CA LYS A 236 9.03 11.23 13.05
C LYS A 236 10.36 11.99 12.95
N PRO A 237 11.53 11.35 12.74
CA PRO A 237 12.79 12.08 12.58
C PRO A 237 12.86 12.99 11.35
N LEU A 238 12.07 12.67 10.31
CA LEU A 238 11.94 13.44 9.07
C LEU A 238 10.74 14.37 9.10
N ALA A 239 9.77 14.11 9.98
CA ALA A 239 8.57 14.91 10.11
C ALA A 239 8.87 16.29 10.70
N CYS A 240 8.39 17.32 10.00
CA CYS A 240 8.32 18.67 10.54
C CYS A 240 7.31 18.74 11.72
N LYS A 241 7.13 19.93 12.32
CA LYS A 241 6.13 20.17 13.39
C LYS A 241 4.66 19.89 12.99
N VAL A 242 4.39 19.57 11.72
CA VAL A 242 3.04 19.36 11.17
C VAL A 242 2.94 17.91 10.70
N PRO A 243 1.84 17.18 11.03
CA PRO A 243 1.59 15.85 10.48
C PRO A 243 1.68 15.87 8.95
N THR A 244 2.56 15.03 8.42
CA THR A 244 2.88 15.00 7.00
C THR A 244 2.90 13.55 6.54
N TRP A 245 2.30 13.28 5.39
CA TRP A 245 2.36 12.00 4.71
C TRP A 245 3.34 12.05 3.55
N LEU A 246 3.95 10.90 3.28
CA LEU A 246 4.78 10.67 2.12
C LEU A 246 3.95 9.92 1.08
N VAL A 247 3.88 10.46 -0.13
CA VAL A 247 3.30 9.81 -1.31
C VAL A 247 4.43 9.18 -2.12
N LEU A 248 4.28 7.90 -2.45
CA LEU A 248 5.25 7.14 -3.24
C LEU A 248 4.66 6.75 -4.59
N TYR A 249 5.55 6.63 -5.57
CA TYR A 249 5.20 6.46 -6.97
C TYR A 249 5.88 5.21 -7.54
N ASP A 250 5.12 4.34 -8.20
CA ASP A 250 5.66 3.16 -8.87
C ASP A 250 6.26 3.51 -10.25
N ALA A 251 5.70 4.52 -10.93
CA ALA A 251 6.24 5.06 -12.17
C ALA A 251 6.72 6.51 -11.99
N PRO A 252 7.78 6.79 -11.19
CA PRO A 252 8.19 8.17 -10.93
C PRO A 252 8.63 8.89 -12.20
N GLY A 253 8.09 10.08 -12.43
CA GLY A 253 8.47 10.97 -13.52
C GLY A 253 9.93 11.45 -13.39
N ALA A 254 10.47 12.06 -14.46
CA ALA A 254 11.88 12.46 -14.51
C ALA A 254 12.28 13.42 -13.37
N ALA A 255 11.39 14.32 -12.96
CA ALA A 255 11.62 15.25 -11.85
C ALA A 255 11.77 14.55 -10.48
N ARG A 256 11.29 13.31 -10.37
CA ARG A 256 11.36 12.48 -9.14
C ARG A 256 12.57 11.55 -9.12
N ARG A 257 13.42 11.55 -10.15
CA ARG A 257 14.60 10.69 -10.22
C ARG A 257 15.84 11.50 -9.84
N GLY A 258 16.34 11.28 -8.62
CA GLY A 258 17.48 12.02 -8.07
C GLY A 258 18.85 11.51 -8.51
N GLY A 259 18.89 10.37 -9.20
CA GLY A 259 20.12 9.67 -9.58
C GLY A 259 19.96 8.16 -9.45
N GLU A 260 21.07 7.43 -9.49
CA GLU A 260 21.08 5.98 -9.32
C GLU A 260 20.55 5.60 -7.93
N GLY A 261 19.47 4.81 -7.89
CA GLY A 261 18.85 4.33 -6.66
C GLY A 261 18.09 5.39 -5.84
N VAL A 262 17.88 6.60 -6.37
CA VAL A 262 17.20 7.69 -5.64
C VAL A 262 15.90 8.09 -6.33
N VAL A 263 14.79 7.96 -5.61
CA VAL A 263 13.45 8.41 -6.03
C VAL A 263 12.89 9.35 -4.97
N TYR A 264 12.26 10.44 -5.40
CA TYR A 264 11.59 11.41 -4.54
C TYR A 264 10.09 11.15 -4.47
N GLY A 265 9.55 11.13 -3.25
CA GLY A 265 8.11 11.17 -2.98
C GLY A 265 7.62 12.59 -2.71
N ASP A 266 6.30 12.76 -2.69
CA ASP A 266 5.66 14.03 -2.34
C ASP A 266 5.30 14.09 -0.87
N LEU A 267 5.39 15.29 -0.29
CA LEU A 267 4.90 15.56 1.06
C LEU A 267 3.49 16.12 0.99
N LEU A 268 2.53 15.34 1.48
CA LEU A 268 1.14 15.76 1.61
C LEU A 268 0.85 16.14 3.06
N ARG A 269 0.26 17.31 3.28
CA ARG A 269 -0.12 17.75 4.64
C ARG A 269 -1.52 17.26 4.95
N ASN A 270 -1.64 16.50 6.02
CA ASN A 270 -2.92 16.11 6.58
C ASN A 270 -3.58 17.35 7.19
N ARG A 271 -4.71 17.80 6.62
CA ARG A 271 -5.47 18.97 7.09
C ARG A 271 -6.74 18.53 7.79
#